data_AF-A0LKE1-F1
#
_entry.id   AF-A0LKE1-F1
#
_cell.length_a   1.000
_cell.length_b   1.000
_cell.length_c   1.000
_cell.angle_alpha   90.00
_cell.angle_beta   90.00
_cell.angle_gamma   90.00
#
_symmetry.space_group_name_H-M   'P 1'
#
loop_
_entity.id
_entity.type
_entity.pdbx_description
1 polymer ?
#
loop_
_entity_poly.entity_id
_entity_poly.type
_entity_poly.pdbx_seq_one_letter_code
_entity_poly.pdbx_strand_id
1 'polypeptide(L)'
;MRKMIALTLMMLFVASSAFAQGGQGFTSQTHKQNVGKILWAKQRIKMDVQDSIKYETVFNTSDPIYGRVFLNNTLLLLSRESKKPNCDNAEGRYLLKLFVDKQDKGFVHEQRFESNWTTCQVTPNLAPGDEGDRINQKFPAVWTKIANELPAGQHDVRFEFWAGKAGCEAKYAEGSFTLKKQAGEKAGGGSIPQALKKDPALEAQMIDAIKARGWKNETPVKVIIVEADWRIIRDAFGNIVKREINTNTVLKRNDGSCRLTDLSFDQKHLGGNKYGPTTLFGIGTKNVEVDCSAVK
;
A
#
# COMPACT_ATOMS: atom_id res chain seq x y z
N MET A 1 71.23 15.23 -27.44
CA MET A 1 70.15 15.28 -26.43
C MET A 1 69.16 16.37 -26.82
N ARG A 2 68.10 16.04 -27.57
CA ARG A 2 66.98 16.94 -27.89
C ARG A 2 65.76 16.48 -27.10
N LYS A 3 65.32 17.27 -26.12
CA LYS A 3 64.07 17.01 -25.38
C LYS A 3 62.90 17.56 -26.19
N MET A 4 62.03 16.68 -26.67
CA MET A 4 60.70 17.03 -27.17
C MET A 4 59.81 17.36 -25.97
N ILE A 5 59.21 18.54 -25.98
CA ILE A 5 58.12 18.92 -25.06
C ILE A 5 56.83 18.56 -25.80
N ALA A 6 56.12 17.55 -25.30
CA ALA A 6 54.78 17.21 -25.77
C ALA A 6 53.77 18.13 -25.09
N LEU A 7 53.08 18.96 -25.88
CA LEU A 7 52.01 19.83 -25.44
C LEU A 7 50.70 19.03 -25.45
N THR A 8 50.25 18.58 -24.29
CA THR A 8 48.96 17.87 -24.16
C THR A 8 47.83 18.89 -24.10
N LEU A 9 47.02 18.93 -25.17
CA LEU A 9 45.84 19.77 -25.28
C LEU A 9 44.73 19.18 -24.38
N MET A 10 44.50 19.79 -23.21
CA MET A 10 43.43 19.38 -22.30
C MET A 10 42.11 20.01 -22.78
N MET A 11 41.32 19.25 -23.55
CA MET A 11 39.93 19.62 -23.87
C MET A 11 39.10 19.58 -22.57
N LEU A 12 38.77 20.76 -22.04
CA LEU A 12 37.70 20.90 -21.05
C LEU A 12 36.35 20.62 -21.72
N PHE A 13 35.79 19.44 -21.46
CA PHE A 13 34.36 19.21 -21.61
C PHE A 13 33.64 20.01 -20.54
N VAL A 14 33.10 21.17 -20.91
CA VAL A 14 32.08 21.84 -20.10
C VAL A 14 30.80 21.04 -20.25
N ALA A 15 30.57 20.09 -19.34
CA ALA A 15 29.25 19.49 -19.18
C ALA A 15 28.31 20.56 -18.64
N SER A 16 27.59 21.23 -19.55
CA SER A 16 26.48 22.09 -19.17
C SER A 16 25.38 21.21 -18.57
N SER A 17 25.37 21.10 -17.24
CA SER A 17 24.21 20.62 -16.49
C SER A 17 23.10 21.67 -16.59
N ALA A 18 22.37 21.63 -17.71
CA ALA A 18 21.06 22.25 -17.79
C ALA A 18 20.13 21.48 -16.84
N PHE A 19 20.15 21.84 -15.56
CA PHE A 19 19.04 21.52 -14.66
C PHE A 19 17.83 22.31 -15.16
N ALA A 20 17.02 21.66 -15.98
CA ALA A 20 15.75 22.21 -16.43
C ALA A 20 14.87 22.51 -15.21
N GLN A 21 14.37 23.74 -15.12
CA GLN A 21 13.23 24.05 -14.27
C GLN A 21 12.06 23.14 -14.67
N GLY A 22 11.74 22.15 -13.82
CA GLY A 22 10.55 21.32 -13.99
C GLY A 22 10.67 19.92 -13.41
N GLY A 23 10.45 19.78 -12.11
CA GLY A 23 10.31 18.47 -11.44
C GLY A 23 11.59 17.85 -10.88
N GLN A 24 11.44 16.66 -10.28
CA GLN A 24 12.50 15.90 -9.61
C GLN A 24 13.57 15.31 -10.55
N GLY A 25 13.37 15.38 -11.87
CA GLY A 25 14.23 14.69 -12.84
C GLY A 25 14.26 13.17 -12.64
N PHE A 26 15.33 12.52 -13.08
CA PHE A 26 15.55 11.11 -12.78
C PHE A 26 16.03 10.96 -11.34
N THR A 27 15.33 10.16 -10.57
CA THR A 27 15.57 10.00 -9.12
C THR A 27 16.55 8.86 -8.79
N SER A 28 16.95 8.06 -9.78
CA SER A 28 17.95 7.01 -9.65
C SER A 28 18.46 6.54 -11.02
N GLN A 29 19.44 5.64 -11.04
CA GLN A 29 19.89 5.01 -12.29
C GLN A 29 18.82 4.07 -12.88
N THR A 30 18.14 3.30 -12.02
CA THR A 30 16.97 2.49 -12.38
C THR A 30 15.88 3.35 -13.02
N HIS A 31 15.59 4.55 -12.48
CA HIS A 31 14.63 5.46 -13.10
C HIS A 31 15.05 5.78 -14.54
N LYS A 32 16.27 6.28 -14.74
CA LYS A 32 16.78 6.68 -16.06
C LYS A 32 16.69 5.55 -17.10
N GLN A 33 16.94 4.31 -16.69
CA GLN A 33 16.94 3.14 -17.58
C GLN A 33 15.53 2.59 -17.89
N ASN A 34 14.53 2.96 -17.10
CA ASN A 34 13.19 2.36 -17.14
C ASN A 34 12.07 3.37 -17.34
N VAL A 35 12.38 4.56 -17.87
CA VAL A 35 11.39 5.52 -18.35
C VAL A 35 10.33 4.82 -19.20
N GLY A 36 9.07 5.11 -18.92
CA GLY A 36 7.91 4.50 -19.58
C GLY A 36 7.54 3.12 -19.03
N LYS A 37 8.18 2.66 -17.95
CA LYS A 37 7.87 1.37 -17.32
C LYS A 37 7.32 1.51 -15.92
N ILE A 38 6.59 0.48 -15.51
CA ILE A 38 6.26 0.19 -14.12
C ILE A 38 7.05 -1.05 -13.73
N LEU A 39 7.95 -0.93 -12.74
CA LEU A 39 8.68 -2.08 -12.20
C LEU A 39 8.06 -2.52 -10.88
N TRP A 40 8.03 -3.83 -10.65
CA TRP A 40 7.33 -4.45 -9.51
C TRP A 40 8.29 -5.09 -8.52
N ALA A 41 7.94 -5.07 -7.24
CA ALA A 41 8.71 -5.68 -6.16
C ALA A 41 7.78 -6.14 -5.02
N LYS A 42 8.30 -7.03 -4.16
CA LYS A 42 7.61 -7.51 -2.94
C LYS A 42 7.81 -6.61 -1.72
N GLN A 43 8.41 -5.45 -1.93
CA GLN A 43 8.69 -4.45 -0.89
C GLN A 43 8.51 -3.04 -1.45
N ARG A 44 8.34 -2.07 -0.55
CA ARG A 44 8.24 -0.66 -0.95
C ARG A 44 9.42 -0.23 -1.80
N ILE A 45 9.10 0.53 -2.84
CA ILE A 45 10.07 1.13 -3.74
C ILE A 45 10.09 2.62 -3.38
N LYS A 46 10.85 2.99 -2.35
CA LYS A 46 11.01 4.41 -1.99
C LYS A 46 11.86 5.12 -3.04
N MET A 47 11.71 6.44 -3.11
CA MET A 47 12.35 7.25 -4.15
C MET A 47 13.88 7.21 -4.09
N ASP A 48 14.46 7.05 -2.91
CA ASP A 48 15.88 7.14 -2.61
C ASP A 48 16.61 5.79 -2.64
N VAL A 49 15.90 4.67 -2.80
CA VAL A 49 16.48 3.32 -2.70
C VAL A 49 16.27 2.45 -3.95
N GLN A 50 15.73 3.02 -5.03
CA GLN A 50 15.31 2.30 -6.24
C GLN A 50 16.39 1.37 -6.82
N ASP A 51 17.64 1.82 -6.85
CA ASP A 51 18.76 1.07 -7.43
C ASP A 51 19.14 -0.19 -6.62
N SER A 52 18.67 -0.28 -5.37
CA SER A 52 18.91 -1.43 -4.47
C SER A 52 17.74 -2.41 -4.41
N ILE A 53 16.63 -2.11 -5.11
CA ILE A 53 15.44 -2.95 -5.07
C ILE A 53 15.63 -4.19 -5.95
N LYS A 54 15.32 -5.35 -5.37
CA LYS A 54 15.10 -6.57 -6.15
C LYS A 54 13.72 -6.52 -6.80
N TYR A 55 13.70 -6.27 -8.10
CA TYR A 55 12.48 -6.30 -8.90
C TYR A 55 12.09 -7.73 -9.25
N GLU A 56 10.78 -8.00 -9.25
CA GLU A 56 10.21 -9.32 -9.55
C GLU A 56 9.10 -9.20 -10.59
N THR A 57 8.90 -10.29 -11.33
CA THR A 57 7.85 -10.41 -12.34
C THR A 57 6.86 -11.52 -12.01
N VAL A 58 7.00 -12.17 -10.85
CA VAL A 58 6.14 -13.29 -10.43
C VAL A 58 5.77 -13.11 -8.97
N PHE A 59 4.47 -13.16 -8.70
CA PHE A 59 3.89 -12.96 -7.37
C PHE A 59 2.86 -14.05 -7.09
N ASN A 60 2.74 -14.48 -5.84
CA ASN A 60 1.58 -15.22 -5.34
C ASN A 60 0.48 -14.24 -4.93
N THR A 61 -0.73 -14.74 -4.72
CA THR A 61 -1.89 -13.89 -4.38
C THR A 61 -1.74 -13.23 -3.00
N SER A 62 -1.02 -13.89 -2.09
CA SER A 62 -0.65 -13.42 -0.75
C SER A 62 0.60 -12.52 -0.71
N ASP A 63 1.40 -12.45 -1.77
CA ASP A 63 2.63 -11.64 -1.76
C ASP A 63 2.26 -10.14 -1.68
N PRO A 64 3.04 -9.33 -0.94
CA PRO A 64 2.99 -7.88 -1.09
C PRO A 64 3.37 -7.50 -2.53
N ILE A 65 2.71 -6.50 -3.08
CA ILE A 65 2.92 -6.04 -4.46
C ILE A 65 3.06 -4.53 -4.47
N TYR A 66 4.23 -4.06 -4.88
CA TYR A 66 4.54 -2.65 -5.04
C TYR A 66 5.10 -2.41 -6.43
N GLY A 67 4.46 -1.51 -7.18
CA GLY A 67 4.94 -1.00 -8.45
C GLY A 67 5.55 0.39 -8.28
N ARG A 68 6.51 0.76 -9.13
CA ARG A 68 6.93 2.15 -9.29
C ARG A 68 6.94 2.55 -10.76
N VAL A 69 6.25 3.63 -11.05
CA VAL A 69 6.14 4.25 -12.37
C VAL A 69 7.35 5.14 -12.60
N PHE A 70 8.00 5.06 -13.75
CA PHE A 70 9.14 5.91 -14.12
C PHE A 70 8.80 6.77 -15.34
N LEU A 71 8.85 8.09 -15.18
CA LEU A 71 8.47 9.05 -16.21
C LEU A 71 9.69 9.89 -16.62
N ASN A 72 9.76 10.30 -17.88
CA ASN A 72 10.81 11.21 -18.33
C ASN A 72 10.68 12.62 -17.75
N ASN A 73 9.46 13.03 -17.39
CA ASN A 73 9.16 14.39 -16.93
C ASN A 73 7.91 14.40 -16.01
N THR A 74 7.56 15.57 -15.46
CA THR A 74 6.33 15.74 -14.69
C THR A 74 5.10 15.59 -15.58
N LEU A 75 3.95 15.20 -15.00
CA LEU A 75 2.71 15.02 -15.77
C LEU A 75 2.25 16.31 -16.46
N LEU A 76 2.49 17.48 -15.85
CA LEU A 76 2.19 18.76 -16.48
C LEU A 76 3.02 18.96 -17.75
N LEU A 77 4.34 18.76 -17.68
CA LEU A 77 5.20 18.94 -18.84
C LEU A 77 4.94 17.88 -19.91
N LEU A 78 4.73 16.63 -19.50
CA LEU A 78 4.30 15.54 -20.38
C LEU A 78 2.99 15.83 -21.12
N SER A 79 2.02 16.47 -20.46
CA SER A 79 0.76 16.85 -21.10
C SER A 79 0.94 17.98 -22.12
N ARG A 80 1.84 18.94 -21.86
CA ARG A 80 2.17 20.05 -22.77
C ARG A 80 2.94 19.58 -24.00
N GLU A 81 3.82 18.61 -23.83
CA GLU A 81 4.56 17.95 -24.93
C GLU A 81 3.63 17.28 -25.94
N SER A 82 2.41 16.89 -25.53
CA SER A 82 1.41 16.32 -26.44
C SER A 82 0.89 17.31 -27.50
N LYS A 83 1.13 18.62 -27.31
CA LYS A 83 0.70 19.73 -28.19
C LYS A 83 -0.81 19.76 -28.47
N LYS A 84 -1.63 19.05 -27.70
CA LYS A 84 -3.09 19.12 -27.81
C LYS A 84 -3.61 20.37 -27.11
N PRO A 85 -4.35 21.26 -27.80
CA PRO A 85 -4.93 22.44 -27.17
C PRO A 85 -5.84 22.06 -25.99
N ASN A 86 -5.79 22.82 -24.90
CA ASN A 86 -6.64 22.65 -23.71
C ASN A 86 -6.52 21.29 -22.99
N CYS A 87 -5.43 20.54 -23.20
CA CYS A 87 -5.17 19.24 -22.60
C CYS A 87 -4.11 19.25 -21.48
N ASP A 88 -3.70 20.43 -21.00
CA ASP A 88 -2.78 20.58 -19.87
C ASP A 88 -3.30 19.83 -18.64
N ASN A 89 -2.45 18.99 -18.06
CA ASN A 89 -2.72 18.24 -16.83
C ASN A 89 -2.19 18.99 -15.60
N ALA A 90 -2.68 20.21 -15.39
CA ALA A 90 -2.27 21.07 -14.27
C ALA A 90 -2.56 20.45 -12.90
N GLU A 91 -3.57 19.59 -12.80
CA GLU A 91 -3.96 18.91 -11.56
C GLU A 91 -3.14 17.64 -11.29
N GLY A 92 -2.26 17.23 -12.21
CA GLY A 92 -1.51 15.98 -12.09
C GLY A 92 -2.40 14.74 -12.02
N ARG A 93 -3.58 14.76 -12.63
CA ARG A 93 -4.49 13.61 -12.62
C ARG A 93 -3.86 12.41 -13.32
N TYR A 94 -3.92 11.25 -12.69
CA TYR A 94 -3.53 9.98 -13.29
C TYR A 94 -4.55 8.88 -13.04
N LEU A 95 -4.53 7.88 -13.91
CA LEU A 95 -5.39 6.72 -13.92
C LEU A 95 -4.54 5.46 -14.05
N LEU A 96 -4.91 4.39 -13.35
CA LEU A 96 -4.35 3.06 -13.60
C LEU A 96 -5.39 2.22 -14.32
N LYS A 97 -5.02 1.75 -15.51
CA LYS A 97 -5.81 0.80 -16.27
C LYS A 97 -5.26 -0.60 -16.06
N LEU A 98 -6.14 -1.56 -15.78
CA LEU A 98 -5.76 -2.94 -15.49
C LEU A 98 -6.20 -3.87 -16.63
N PHE A 99 -5.33 -4.79 -16.99
CA PHE A 99 -5.62 -5.94 -17.82
C PHE A 99 -5.28 -7.21 -17.05
N VAL A 100 -6.15 -8.21 -17.12
CA VAL A 100 -5.87 -9.57 -16.61
C VAL A 100 -6.16 -10.57 -17.71
N ASP A 101 -5.18 -11.41 -18.05
CA ASP A 101 -5.25 -12.37 -19.15
C ASP A 101 -5.72 -11.72 -20.46
N LYS A 102 -5.13 -10.55 -20.77
CA LYS A 102 -5.47 -9.68 -21.90
C LYS A 102 -6.87 -9.05 -21.86
N GLN A 103 -7.70 -9.39 -20.88
CA GLN A 103 -9.01 -8.76 -20.70
C GLN A 103 -8.86 -7.40 -20.05
N ASP A 104 -9.43 -6.37 -20.67
CA ASP A 104 -9.51 -5.01 -20.11
C ASP A 104 -10.47 -5.00 -18.91
N LYS A 105 -9.96 -4.62 -17.73
CA LYS A 105 -10.75 -4.44 -16.49
C LYS A 105 -11.09 -2.97 -16.23
N GLY A 106 -10.76 -2.07 -17.16
CA GLY A 106 -10.99 -0.64 -17.07
C GLY A 106 -10.00 0.09 -16.17
N PHE A 107 -10.34 1.34 -15.86
CA PHE A 107 -9.59 2.15 -14.90
C PHE A 107 -9.96 1.73 -13.47
N VAL A 108 -8.98 1.20 -12.73
CA VAL A 108 -9.16 0.65 -11.37
C VAL A 108 -8.70 1.60 -10.28
N HIS A 109 -8.07 2.71 -10.66
CA HIS A 109 -7.58 3.73 -9.72
C HIS A 109 -7.50 5.08 -10.41
N GLU A 110 -7.84 6.13 -9.67
CA GLU A 110 -7.70 7.53 -10.08
C GLU A 110 -7.20 8.34 -8.89
N GLN A 111 -6.11 9.09 -9.07
CA GLN A 111 -5.56 9.97 -8.05
C GLN A 111 -4.83 11.17 -8.66
N ARG A 112 -4.39 12.07 -7.78
CA ARG A 112 -3.53 13.20 -8.15
C ARG A 112 -2.06 12.88 -7.87
N PHE A 113 -1.23 13.19 -8.85
CA PHE A 113 0.22 13.14 -8.83
C PHE A 113 0.75 14.49 -8.35
N GLU A 114 1.73 14.50 -7.46
CA GLU A 114 2.32 15.76 -7.02
C GLU A 114 3.01 16.47 -8.19
N SER A 115 2.89 17.79 -8.24
CA SER A 115 3.24 18.59 -9.42
C SER A 115 4.71 18.51 -9.83
N ASN A 116 5.60 18.22 -8.89
CA ASN A 116 7.04 18.08 -9.12
C ASN A 116 7.50 16.63 -9.30
N TRP A 117 6.61 15.63 -9.16
CA TRP A 117 7.02 14.23 -9.25
C TRP A 117 7.30 13.79 -10.69
N THR A 118 8.22 12.87 -10.82
CA THR A 118 8.53 12.12 -12.06
C THR A 118 8.37 10.61 -11.85
N THR A 119 7.97 10.19 -10.65
CA THR A 119 7.75 8.79 -10.31
C THR A 119 6.79 8.67 -9.13
N CYS A 120 5.93 7.66 -9.12
CA CYS A 120 5.07 7.34 -7.99
C CYS A 120 5.04 5.84 -7.70
N GLN A 121 4.68 5.50 -6.46
CA GLN A 121 4.44 4.12 -6.08
C GLN A 121 2.97 3.75 -6.38
N VAL A 122 2.78 2.57 -6.93
CA VAL A 122 1.48 1.91 -7.11
C VAL A 122 1.45 0.72 -6.15
N THR A 123 0.40 0.53 -5.37
CA THR A 123 0.38 -0.51 -4.33
C THR A 123 -0.89 -1.35 -4.39
N PRO A 124 -0.89 -2.43 -5.20
CA PRO A 124 -2.02 -3.36 -5.23
C PRO A 124 -2.18 -4.17 -3.94
N ASN A 125 -1.09 -4.60 -3.29
CA ASN A 125 -1.17 -5.39 -2.05
C ASN A 125 -0.12 -4.94 -1.04
N LEU A 126 -0.56 -4.57 0.16
CA LEU A 126 0.31 -4.10 1.23
C LEU A 126 0.93 -5.27 1.99
N ALA A 127 2.19 -5.11 2.39
CA ALA A 127 2.79 -5.98 3.38
C ALA A 127 2.07 -5.85 4.73
N PRO A 128 2.09 -6.89 5.57
CA PRO A 128 1.67 -6.76 6.96
C PRO A 128 2.49 -5.67 7.65
N GLY A 129 1.81 -4.77 8.36
CA GLY A 129 2.40 -3.64 9.09
C GLY A 129 2.49 -2.33 8.29
N ASP A 130 2.36 -2.38 6.97
CA ASP A 130 2.57 -1.22 6.11
C ASP A 130 1.33 -0.32 6.01
N GLU A 131 1.43 0.96 6.38
CA GLU A 131 0.30 1.88 6.21
C GLU A 131 -0.02 2.17 4.74
N GLY A 132 -1.31 2.24 4.38
CA GLY A 132 -1.72 2.70 3.06
C GLY A 132 -1.25 4.13 2.82
N ASP A 133 -0.70 4.41 1.65
CA ASP A 133 -0.32 5.78 1.29
C ASP A 133 -1.49 6.55 0.64
N ARG A 134 -1.45 7.88 0.75
CA ARG A 134 -2.52 8.76 0.26
C ARG A 134 -2.80 8.55 -1.23
N ILE A 135 -1.77 8.27 -2.02
CA ILE A 135 -1.84 8.13 -3.47
C ILE A 135 -2.37 6.76 -3.91
N ASN A 136 -2.44 5.76 -3.01
CA ASN A 136 -3.01 4.45 -3.29
C ASN A 136 -4.30 4.19 -2.49
N GLN A 137 -4.94 5.24 -1.95
CA GLN A 137 -6.20 5.08 -1.22
C GLN A 137 -7.23 4.29 -2.03
N LYS A 138 -7.85 3.29 -1.39
CA LYS A 138 -8.84 2.34 -1.95
C LYS A 138 -8.31 1.35 -2.99
N PHE A 139 -7.19 1.63 -3.65
CA PHE A 139 -6.66 0.75 -4.70
C PHE A 139 -6.37 -0.68 -4.22
N PRO A 140 -5.75 -0.91 -3.03
CA PRO A 140 -5.60 -2.26 -2.49
C PRO A 140 -6.92 -3.04 -2.39
N ALA A 141 -7.99 -2.41 -1.91
CA ALA A 141 -9.29 -3.07 -1.80
C ALA A 141 -9.89 -3.43 -3.18
N VAL A 142 -9.74 -2.55 -4.18
CA VAL A 142 -10.15 -2.82 -5.56
C VAL A 142 -9.35 -3.99 -6.13
N TRP A 143 -8.03 -3.98 -5.96
CA TRP A 143 -7.16 -5.07 -6.39
C TRP A 143 -7.54 -6.40 -5.73
N THR A 144 -7.74 -6.41 -4.41
CA THR A 144 -8.11 -7.62 -3.66
C THR A 144 -9.39 -8.24 -4.16
N LYS A 145 -10.41 -7.43 -4.49
CA LYS A 145 -11.65 -7.94 -5.09
C LYS A 145 -11.36 -8.66 -6.41
N ILE A 146 -10.61 -8.01 -7.30
CA ILE A 146 -10.28 -8.55 -8.62
C ILE A 146 -9.45 -9.83 -8.49
N ALA A 147 -8.39 -9.81 -7.69
CA ALA A 147 -7.53 -10.98 -7.46
C ALA A 147 -8.30 -12.16 -6.84
N ASN A 148 -9.28 -11.88 -5.97
CA ASN A 148 -10.11 -12.92 -5.34
C ASN A 148 -11.12 -13.56 -6.29
N GLU A 149 -11.54 -12.88 -7.35
CA GLU A 149 -12.45 -13.38 -8.38
C GLU A 149 -11.73 -14.24 -9.45
N LEU A 150 -10.40 -14.15 -9.56
CA LEU A 150 -9.64 -15.00 -10.49
C LEU A 150 -9.74 -16.50 -10.14
N PRO A 151 -9.80 -17.41 -11.11
CA PRO A 151 -9.68 -18.83 -10.83
C PRO A 151 -8.29 -19.19 -10.30
N ALA A 152 -8.10 -20.42 -9.83
CA ALA A 152 -6.76 -20.91 -9.52
C ALA A 152 -5.96 -21.06 -10.82
N GLY A 153 -4.66 -20.74 -10.79
CA GLY A 153 -3.80 -20.79 -11.97
C GLY A 153 -2.76 -19.67 -12.01
N GLN A 154 -2.21 -19.45 -13.20
CA GLN A 154 -1.31 -18.33 -13.50
C GLN A 154 -2.05 -17.32 -14.35
N HIS A 155 -1.94 -16.05 -13.99
CA HIS A 155 -2.60 -14.95 -14.67
C HIS A 155 -1.57 -13.91 -15.10
N ASP A 156 -1.69 -13.43 -16.33
CA ASP A 156 -0.93 -12.26 -16.80
C ASP A 156 -1.63 -11.00 -16.30
N VAL A 157 -0.93 -10.20 -15.49
CA VAL A 157 -1.44 -8.95 -14.93
C VAL A 157 -0.64 -7.81 -15.52
N ARG A 158 -1.32 -6.90 -16.21
CA ARG A 158 -0.68 -5.73 -16.83
C ARG A 158 -1.38 -4.46 -16.40
N PHE A 159 -0.59 -3.48 -15.96
CA PHE A 159 -1.05 -2.14 -15.66
C PHE A 159 -0.54 -1.16 -16.71
N GLU A 160 -1.41 -0.24 -17.10
CA GLU A 160 -1.03 0.95 -17.84
C GLU A 160 -1.27 2.18 -16.97
N PHE A 161 -0.27 3.04 -16.91
CA PHE A 161 -0.33 4.34 -16.26
C PHE A 161 -0.73 5.38 -17.30
N TRP A 162 -1.93 5.93 -17.13
CA TRP A 162 -2.49 6.98 -17.96
C TRP A 162 -2.52 8.29 -17.18
N ALA A 163 -2.38 9.41 -17.87
CA ALA A 163 -2.56 10.72 -17.27
C ALA A 163 -3.07 11.73 -18.27
N GLY A 164 -3.67 12.81 -17.77
CA GLY A 164 -4.24 13.88 -18.58
C GLY A 164 -5.50 14.45 -17.97
N LYS A 165 -5.88 15.63 -18.48
CA LYS A 165 -7.23 16.15 -18.28
C LYS A 165 -8.26 15.16 -18.86
N ALA A 166 -9.45 15.13 -18.27
CA ALA A 166 -10.55 14.30 -18.78
C ALA A 166 -10.80 14.51 -20.28
N GLY A 167 -10.78 13.43 -21.06
CA GLY A 167 -10.90 13.42 -22.52
C GLY A 167 -9.58 13.63 -23.29
N CYS A 168 -8.48 13.86 -22.59
CA CYS A 168 -7.15 14.09 -23.15
C CYS A 168 -6.12 13.03 -22.71
N GLU A 169 -6.55 11.98 -22.02
CA GLU A 169 -5.64 11.04 -21.37
C GLU A 169 -4.73 10.32 -22.38
N ALA A 170 -3.47 10.15 -21.99
CA ALA A 170 -2.46 9.41 -22.74
C ALA A 170 -1.76 8.41 -21.83
N LYS A 171 -1.32 7.28 -22.41
CA LYS A 171 -0.48 6.30 -21.73
C LYS A 171 0.94 6.82 -21.63
N TYR A 172 1.51 6.82 -20.43
CA TYR A 172 2.88 7.25 -20.18
C TYR A 172 3.79 6.15 -19.66
N ALA A 173 3.24 5.13 -19.00
CA ALA A 173 4.03 3.97 -18.60
C ALA A 173 3.21 2.68 -18.60
N GLU A 174 3.88 1.54 -18.63
CA GLU A 174 3.24 0.24 -18.44
C GLU A 174 4.16 -0.77 -17.75
N GLY A 175 3.56 -1.78 -17.12
CA GLY A 175 4.33 -2.89 -16.57
C GLY A 175 3.42 -4.08 -16.30
N SER A 176 4.01 -5.27 -16.28
CA SER A 176 3.29 -6.51 -16.05
C SER A 176 4.03 -7.44 -15.09
N PHE A 177 3.27 -8.38 -14.54
CA PHE A 177 3.77 -9.50 -13.76
C PHE A 177 2.81 -10.69 -13.90
N THR A 178 3.31 -11.89 -13.57
CA THR A 178 2.50 -13.09 -13.45
C THR A 178 2.01 -13.23 -12.01
N LEU A 179 0.69 -13.35 -11.82
CA LEU A 179 0.08 -13.71 -10.55
C LEU A 179 -0.20 -15.20 -10.50
N LYS A 180 0.33 -15.89 -9.49
CA LYS A 180 0.06 -17.29 -9.18
C LYS A 180 -0.99 -17.36 -8.08
N LYS A 181 -2.11 -18.02 -8.37
CA LYS A 181 -3.19 -18.22 -7.41
C LYS A 181 -3.39 -19.70 -7.14
N GLN A 182 -3.19 -20.10 -5.89
CA GLN A 182 -3.51 -21.45 -5.45
C GLN A 182 -5.02 -21.60 -5.22
N ALA A 183 -5.52 -22.84 -5.32
CA ALA A 183 -6.91 -23.13 -5.02
C ALA A 183 -7.25 -22.75 -3.57
N GLY A 184 -8.29 -21.95 -3.38
CA GLY A 184 -8.71 -21.44 -2.07
C GLY A 184 -7.87 -20.29 -1.51
N GLU A 185 -6.79 -19.88 -2.18
CA GLU A 185 -6.00 -18.70 -1.78
C GLU A 185 -6.82 -17.41 -2.01
N LYS A 186 -6.71 -16.49 -1.05
CA LYS A 186 -7.35 -15.17 -1.10
C LYS A 186 -6.30 -14.09 -0.91
N ALA A 187 -6.40 -13.02 -1.69
CA ALA A 187 -5.63 -11.80 -1.48
C ALA A 187 -6.13 -11.10 -0.21
N GLY A 188 -5.20 -10.59 0.59
CA GLY A 188 -5.47 -9.51 1.53
C GLY A 188 -5.40 -8.16 0.82
N GLY A 189 -6.20 -7.19 1.26
CA GLY A 189 -6.14 -5.80 0.76
C GLY A 189 -5.69 -4.79 1.81
N GLY A 190 -5.69 -5.20 3.06
CA GLY A 190 -5.26 -4.40 4.20
C GLY A 190 -3.96 -4.90 4.80
N SER A 191 -3.18 -3.95 5.29
CA SER A 191 -2.10 -4.22 6.22
C SER A 191 -2.65 -4.58 7.60
N ILE A 192 -2.11 -5.63 8.19
CA ILE A 192 -2.30 -5.92 9.61
C ILE A 192 -1.28 -5.10 10.40
N PRO A 193 -1.65 -4.13 11.25
CA PRO A 193 -0.66 -3.30 11.93
C PRO A 193 0.20 -4.12 12.89
N GLN A 194 1.39 -3.61 13.21
CA GLN A 194 2.21 -4.18 14.26
C GLN A 194 1.56 -3.93 15.64
N ALA A 195 1.56 -4.95 16.50
CA ALA A 195 1.09 -4.81 17.88
C ALA A 195 2.02 -3.86 18.66
N LEU A 196 1.44 -2.85 19.32
CA LEU A 196 2.16 -1.98 20.26
C LEU A 196 2.38 -2.66 21.61
N LYS A 197 1.55 -3.67 21.93
CA LYS A 197 1.67 -4.50 23.13
C LYS A 197 1.46 -5.96 22.76
N LYS A 198 2.35 -6.84 23.21
CA LYS A 198 2.21 -8.29 23.10
C LYS A 198 1.90 -8.84 24.49
N ASP A 199 0.70 -9.35 24.67
CA ASP A 199 0.23 -9.90 25.95
C ASP A 199 -0.68 -11.10 25.66
N PRO A 200 -0.11 -12.31 25.53
CA PRO A 200 -0.86 -13.50 25.11
C PRO A 200 -2.04 -13.84 26.04
N ALA A 201 -1.91 -13.55 27.34
CA ALA A 201 -2.96 -13.81 28.31
C ALA A 201 -4.14 -12.84 28.10
N LEU A 202 -3.86 -11.56 27.90
CA LEU A 202 -4.89 -10.57 27.59
C LEU A 202 -5.52 -10.81 26.20
N GLU A 203 -4.71 -11.12 25.18
CA GLU A 203 -5.19 -11.47 23.84
C GLU A 203 -6.16 -12.67 23.87
N ALA A 204 -5.86 -13.70 24.68
CA ALA A 204 -6.76 -14.84 24.87
C ALA A 204 -8.09 -14.42 25.53
N GLN A 205 -8.04 -13.61 26.59
CA GLN A 205 -9.25 -13.08 27.23
C GLN A 205 -10.11 -12.25 26.25
N MET A 206 -9.48 -11.47 25.38
CA MET A 206 -10.17 -10.70 24.34
C MET A 206 -10.84 -11.61 23.31
N ILE A 207 -10.14 -12.66 22.86
CA ILE A 207 -10.71 -13.69 21.97
C ILE A 207 -11.94 -14.35 22.60
N ASP A 208 -11.87 -14.71 23.87
CA ASP A 208 -12.99 -15.33 24.59
C ASP A 208 -14.16 -14.34 24.75
N ALA A 209 -13.87 -13.07 25.05
CA ALA A 209 -14.88 -12.01 25.09
C ALA A 209 -15.58 -11.80 23.74
N ILE A 210 -14.87 -11.96 22.62
CA ILE A 210 -15.46 -11.93 21.27
C ILE A 210 -16.35 -13.17 21.07
N LYS A 211 -15.84 -14.38 21.36
CA LYS A 211 -16.60 -15.63 21.21
C LYS A 211 -17.88 -15.64 22.03
N ALA A 212 -17.85 -15.07 23.24
CA ALA A 212 -19.01 -14.94 24.11
C ALA A 212 -20.14 -14.07 23.51
N ARG A 213 -19.87 -13.25 22.48
CA ARG A 213 -20.91 -12.54 21.73
C ARG A 213 -21.77 -13.45 20.84
N GLY A 214 -21.31 -14.68 20.58
CA GLY A 214 -22.07 -15.65 19.79
C GLY A 214 -22.19 -15.30 18.31
N TRP A 215 -21.23 -14.58 17.73
CA TRP A 215 -21.18 -14.35 16.29
C TRP A 215 -21.04 -15.67 15.54
N LYS A 216 -21.95 -15.94 14.59
CA LYS A 216 -22.03 -17.23 13.87
C LYS A 216 -21.37 -17.23 12.49
N ASN A 217 -21.15 -16.03 11.93
CA ASN A 217 -20.66 -15.88 10.56
C ASN A 217 -19.14 -15.69 10.49
N GLU A 218 -18.50 -15.50 11.64
CA GLU A 218 -17.09 -15.21 11.74
C GLU A 218 -16.52 -15.63 13.10
N THR A 219 -15.22 -15.91 13.12
CA THR A 219 -14.50 -16.36 14.31
C THR A 219 -13.23 -15.52 14.51
N PRO A 220 -12.90 -15.14 15.76
CA PRO A 220 -11.67 -14.41 16.03
C PRO A 220 -10.45 -15.30 15.85
N VAL A 221 -9.50 -14.84 15.02
CA VAL A 221 -8.22 -15.51 14.77
C VAL A 221 -7.11 -14.87 15.59
N LYS A 222 -7.07 -13.53 15.65
CA LYS A 222 -6.02 -12.79 16.35
C LYS A 222 -6.51 -11.42 16.77
N VAL A 223 -6.02 -10.98 17.93
CA VAL A 223 -6.18 -9.63 18.43
C VAL A 223 -4.82 -8.94 18.38
N ILE A 224 -4.79 -7.72 17.85
CA ILE A 224 -3.61 -6.87 17.76
C ILE A 224 -3.88 -5.65 18.62
N ILE A 225 -3.17 -5.53 19.73
CA ILE A 225 -3.29 -4.39 20.63
C ILE A 225 -2.57 -3.19 20.00
N VAL A 226 -3.32 -2.15 19.67
CA VAL A 226 -2.81 -0.94 18.98
C VAL A 226 -2.64 0.26 19.92
N GLU A 227 -2.67 0.01 21.22
CA GLU A 227 -2.38 0.98 22.27
C GLU A 227 -1.29 0.42 23.21
N ALA A 228 -0.39 1.28 23.68
CA ALA A 228 0.70 0.85 24.55
C ALA A 228 0.21 0.46 25.97
N ASP A 229 -0.83 1.15 26.44
CA ASP A 229 -1.42 0.92 27.75
C ASP A 229 -2.93 1.22 27.74
N TRP A 230 -3.61 0.83 28.82
CA TRP A 230 -5.01 1.06 29.04
C TRP A 230 -5.32 2.55 29.27
N ARG A 231 -6.41 3.02 28.69
CA ARG A 231 -6.97 4.35 28.97
C ARG A 231 -7.87 4.28 30.18
N ILE A 232 -7.55 5.06 31.21
CA ILE A 232 -8.35 5.12 32.44
C ILE A 232 -9.54 6.05 32.24
N ILE A 233 -10.76 5.53 32.42
CA ILE A 233 -12.00 6.29 32.31
C ILE A 233 -12.50 6.63 33.71
N ARG A 234 -12.78 7.92 33.91
CA ARG A 234 -13.29 8.46 35.18
C ARG A 234 -14.69 9.03 35.01
N ASP A 235 -15.46 9.02 36.10
CA ASP A 235 -16.73 9.74 36.15
C ASP A 235 -16.51 11.26 36.34
N ALA A 236 -17.60 12.02 36.37
CA ALA A 236 -17.57 13.48 36.58
C ALA A 236 -16.98 13.89 37.94
N PHE A 237 -16.88 12.98 38.90
CA PHE A 237 -16.34 13.20 40.24
C PHE A 237 -14.88 12.74 40.36
N GLY A 238 -14.27 12.23 39.29
CA GLY A 238 -12.88 11.78 39.23
C GLY A 238 -12.66 10.33 39.67
N ASN A 239 -13.70 9.58 40.03
CA ASN A 239 -13.57 8.17 40.40
C ASN A 239 -13.24 7.32 39.18
N ILE A 240 -12.34 6.35 39.34
CA ILE A 240 -12.04 5.38 38.27
C ILE A 240 -13.22 4.43 38.12
N VAL A 241 -13.84 4.42 36.93
CA VAL A 241 -14.99 3.58 36.61
C VAL A 241 -14.55 2.31 35.89
N LYS A 242 -13.65 2.46 34.92
CA LYS A 242 -13.15 1.36 34.09
C LYS A 242 -11.86 1.77 33.40
N ARG A 243 -11.26 0.80 32.73
CA ARG A 243 -10.19 1.04 31.77
C ARG A 243 -10.57 0.47 30.41
N GLU A 244 -10.14 1.12 29.34
CA GLU A 244 -10.43 0.74 27.96
C GLU A 244 -9.15 0.57 27.15
N ILE A 245 -9.17 -0.32 26.17
CA ILE A 245 -8.08 -0.49 25.22
C ILE A 245 -8.60 -0.79 23.83
N ASN A 246 -7.99 -0.18 22.82
CA ASN A 246 -8.33 -0.39 21.42
C ASN A 246 -7.45 -1.44 20.76
N THR A 247 -8.06 -2.21 19.87
CA THR A 247 -7.40 -3.28 19.12
C THR A 247 -7.85 -3.26 17.66
N ASN A 248 -7.00 -3.82 16.80
CA ASN A 248 -7.46 -4.34 15.53
C ASN A 248 -7.58 -5.86 15.68
N THR A 249 -8.72 -6.44 15.33
CA THR A 249 -8.98 -7.88 15.43
C THR A 249 -9.14 -8.47 14.03
N VAL A 250 -8.45 -9.58 13.77
CA VAL A 250 -8.65 -10.39 12.56
C VAL A 250 -9.75 -11.40 12.84
N LEU A 251 -10.81 -11.33 12.04
CA LEU A 251 -11.94 -12.26 12.06
C LEU A 251 -11.95 -13.07 10.77
N LYS A 252 -12.04 -14.39 10.87
CA LYS A 252 -12.21 -15.29 9.74
C LYS A 252 -13.68 -15.61 9.53
N ARG A 253 -14.19 -15.31 8.35
CA ARG A 253 -15.56 -15.62 7.92
C ARG A 253 -15.69 -17.07 7.50
N ASN A 254 -16.93 -17.56 7.46
CA ASN A 254 -17.25 -18.94 7.07
C ASN A 254 -16.84 -19.29 5.63
N ASP A 255 -16.74 -18.30 4.74
CA ASP A 255 -16.25 -18.46 3.36
C ASP A 255 -14.71 -18.57 3.26
N GLY A 256 -14.01 -18.53 4.40
CA GLY A 256 -12.56 -18.60 4.50
C GLY A 256 -11.83 -17.25 4.36
N SER A 257 -12.53 -16.16 4.02
CA SER A 257 -11.94 -14.81 3.98
C SER A 257 -11.65 -14.28 5.40
N CYS A 258 -10.66 -13.41 5.52
CA CYS A 258 -10.37 -12.71 6.77
C CYS A 258 -10.56 -11.21 6.61
N ARG A 259 -11.12 -10.58 7.66
CA ARG A 259 -11.21 -9.13 7.76
C ARG A 259 -10.55 -8.63 9.03
N LEU A 260 -9.94 -7.46 8.96
CA LEU A 260 -9.44 -6.70 10.07
C LEU A 260 -10.50 -5.65 10.47
N THR A 261 -10.82 -5.59 11.76
CA THR A 261 -11.82 -4.66 12.27
C THR A 261 -11.41 -4.07 13.62
N ASP A 262 -11.88 -2.86 13.91
CA ASP A 262 -11.58 -2.20 15.19
C ASP A 262 -12.51 -2.74 16.26
N LEU A 263 -11.93 -3.34 17.32
CA LEU A 263 -12.67 -3.76 18.50
C LEU A 263 -12.05 -3.10 19.74
N SER A 264 -12.91 -2.55 20.59
CA SER A 264 -12.52 -1.96 21.86
C SER A 264 -12.93 -2.88 23.00
N PHE A 265 -12.04 -3.05 23.97
CA PHE A 265 -12.30 -3.85 25.16
C PHE A 265 -12.25 -2.98 26.40
N ASP A 266 -12.99 -3.36 27.43
CA ASP A 266 -12.93 -2.70 28.72
C ASP A 266 -12.85 -3.70 29.89
N GLN A 267 -12.41 -3.17 31.02
CA GLN A 267 -12.46 -3.86 32.31
C GLN A 267 -12.98 -2.88 33.36
N LYS A 268 -14.09 -3.23 34.01
CA LYS A 268 -14.67 -2.44 35.09
C LYS A 268 -13.74 -2.39 36.29
N HIS A 269 -13.60 -1.22 36.90
CA HIS A 269 -12.81 -1.06 38.11
C HIS A 269 -13.61 -1.60 39.31
N LEU A 270 -12.97 -2.44 40.13
CA LEU A 270 -13.60 -3.10 41.28
C LEU A 270 -13.14 -2.51 42.63
N GLY A 271 -12.40 -1.41 42.59
CA GLY A 271 -11.73 -0.84 43.77
C GLY A 271 -10.34 -1.43 44.01
N GLY A 272 -9.48 -0.67 44.69
CA GLY A 272 -8.16 -1.13 45.15
C GLY A 272 -7.27 -1.71 44.04
N ASN A 273 -7.04 -0.97 42.95
CA ASN A 273 -6.24 -1.39 41.78
C ASN A 273 -6.68 -2.71 41.12
N LYS A 274 -7.86 -3.23 41.45
CA LYS A 274 -8.42 -4.46 40.84
C LYS A 274 -9.38 -4.11 39.72
N TYR A 275 -9.38 -4.96 38.70
CA TYR A 275 -10.22 -4.85 37.52
C TYR A 275 -10.95 -6.16 37.27
N GLY A 276 -12.18 -6.05 36.76
CA GLY A 276 -13.01 -7.18 36.40
C GLY A 276 -12.56 -7.88 35.11
N PRO A 277 -13.36 -8.86 34.63
CA PRO A 277 -13.06 -9.58 33.40
C PRO A 277 -13.02 -8.64 32.19
N THR A 278 -12.24 -9.01 31.18
CA THR A 278 -12.19 -8.33 29.88
C THR A 278 -13.51 -8.53 29.14
N THR A 279 -14.17 -7.43 28.77
CA THR A 279 -15.40 -7.45 27.98
C THR A 279 -15.24 -6.68 26.68
N LEU A 280 -15.86 -7.17 25.60
CA LEU A 280 -15.96 -6.40 24.36
C LEU A 280 -16.89 -5.20 24.64
N PHE A 281 -16.41 -3.98 24.39
CA PHE A 281 -17.13 -2.74 24.68
C PHE A 281 -17.58 -2.00 23.42
N GLY A 282 -16.77 -2.01 22.36
CA GLY A 282 -17.02 -1.21 21.17
C GLY A 282 -16.61 -1.93 19.88
N ILE A 283 -17.28 -1.56 18.79
CA ILE A 283 -16.93 -1.95 17.42
C ILE A 283 -16.76 -0.65 16.64
N GLY A 284 -15.58 -0.42 16.07
CA GLY A 284 -15.31 0.74 15.23
C GLY A 284 -15.77 0.56 13.79
N THR A 285 -15.36 1.47 12.91
CA THR A 285 -15.80 1.49 11.51
C THR A 285 -14.84 0.78 10.56
N LYS A 286 -13.62 0.43 11.00
CA LYS A 286 -12.66 -0.28 10.15
C LYS A 286 -13.18 -1.67 9.80
N ASN A 287 -13.15 -1.96 8.51
CA ASN A 287 -13.50 -3.25 7.95
C ASN A 287 -12.72 -3.44 6.66
N VAL A 288 -11.59 -4.15 6.74
CA VAL A 288 -10.66 -4.31 5.62
C VAL A 288 -10.33 -5.78 5.42
N GLU A 289 -10.46 -6.29 4.20
CA GLU A 289 -10.04 -7.66 3.87
C GLU A 289 -8.53 -7.80 4.08
N VAL A 290 -8.10 -8.86 4.75
CA VAL A 290 -6.69 -9.16 5.02
C VAL A 290 -6.40 -10.63 4.74
N ASP A 291 -5.13 -10.95 4.48
CA ASP A 291 -4.72 -12.34 4.34
C ASP A 291 -4.76 -13.02 5.73
N CYS A 292 -5.48 -14.14 5.84
CA CYS A 292 -5.50 -14.96 7.04
C CYS A 292 -4.12 -15.49 7.42
N SER A 293 -3.22 -15.68 6.45
CA SER A 293 -1.88 -16.25 6.66
C SER A 293 -0.88 -15.26 7.24
N ALA A 294 -1.14 -13.95 7.08
CA ALA A 294 -0.32 -12.86 7.58
C ALA A 294 -0.38 -12.66 9.11
N VAL A 295 -1.10 -13.53 9.81
CA VAL A 295 -1.49 -13.39 11.22
C VAL A 295 -0.61 -14.24 12.16
N LYS A 296 0.50 -14.80 11.66
CA LYS A 296 1.40 -15.67 12.44
C LYS A 296 2.11 -14.94 13.58
#